data_AF-A0A3M2H449-F1
#
_entry.id   AF-A0A3M2H449-F1
#
_cell.length_a   1.000
_cell.length_b   1.000
_cell.length_c   1.000
_cell.angle_alpha   90.00
_cell.angle_beta   90.00
_cell.angle_gamma   90.00
#
_symmetry.space_group_name_H-M   'P 1'
#
loop_
_entity.id
_entity.type
_entity.pdbx_description
1 polymer ?
#
loop_
_entity_poly.entity_id
_entity_poly.type
_entity_poly.pdbx_seq_one_letter_code
_entity_poly.pdbx_strand_id
1 'polypeptide(L)'
;SAEMVNLIREAQVFRPTLRAAFAINRRVSTTVIGREARGALADQPLPALQAEVRQRIVFAESVAAGRLARELAPDSAAAREVSSLVDELLRWSS
;
A
#
# COMPACT_ATOMS: atom_id res chain seq x y z
N SER A 1 1.46 -8.62 -10.19
CA SER A 1 1.80 -9.74 -11.10
C SER A 1 0.65 -10.73 -11.07
N ALA A 2 0.20 -11.24 -12.24
CA ALA A 2 -0.87 -12.22 -12.32
C ALA A 2 -0.53 -13.53 -11.58
N GLU A 3 0.74 -13.93 -11.58
CA GLU A 3 1.23 -15.10 -10.86
C GLU A 3 1.01 -14.99 -9.35
N MET A 4 1.38 -13.86 -8.74
CA MET A 4 1.17 -13.63 -7.30
C MET A 4 -0.32 -13.69 -6.92
N VAL A 5 -1.18 -13.17 -7.79
CA VAL A 5 -2.63 -13.22 -7.60
C VAL A 5 -3.12 -14.66 -7.62
N ASN A 6 -2.63 -15.48 -8.57
CA ASN A 6 -2.99 -16.89 -8.66
C ASN A 6 -2.54 -17.66 -7.40
N LEU A 7 -1.31 -17.44 -6.93
CA LEU A 7 -0.81 -18.06 -5.70
C LEU A 7 -1.69 -17.74 -4.47
N ILE A 8 -2.15 -16.49 -4.36
CA ILE A 8 -3.07 -16.10 -3.29
C ILE A 8 -4.41 -16.84 -3.44
N ARG A 9 -4.96 -16.94 -4.65
CA ARG A 9 -6.22 -17.65 -4.89
C ARG A 9 -6.14 -19.14 -4.61
N GLU A 10 -5.03 -19.78 -4.96
CA GLU A 10 -4.74 -21.17 -4.61
C GLU A 10 -4.69 -21.35 -3.09
N ALA A 11 -3.99 -20.45 -2.37
CA ALA A 11 -3.94 -20.48 -0.92
C ALA A 11 -5.33 -20.29 -0.27
N GLN A 12 -6.22 -19.51 -0.88
CA GLN A 12 -7.59 -19.30 -0.41
C GLN A 12 -8.47 -20.55 -0.50
N VAL A 13 -8.16 -21.51 -1.38
CA VAL A 13 -8.85 -22.82 -1.42
C VAL A 13 -8.66 -23.56 -0.09
N PHE A 14 -7.46 -23.49 0.47
CA PHE A 14 -7.11 -24.14 1.75
C PHE A 14 -7.37 -23.24 2.97
N ARG A 15 -7.40 -21.92 2.79
CA ARG A 15 -7.65 -20.93 3.84
C ARG A 15 -8.69 -19.91 3.37
N PRO A 16 -9.99 -20.24 3.41
CA PRO A 16 -11.05 -19.35 2.88
C PRO A 16 -11.13 -17.98 3.56
N THR A 17 -10.60 -17.87 4.78
CA THR A 17 -10.52 -16.60 5.54
C THR A 17 -9.30 -15.74 5.19
N LEU A 18 -8.41 -16.21 4.31
CA LEU A 18 -7.26 -15.43 3.85
C LEU A 18 -7.74 -14.27 2.96
N ARG A 19 -7.45 -13.05 3.40
CA ARG A 19 -7.81 -11.82 2.69
C ARG A 19 -6.58 -11.21 2.05
N ALA A 20 -6.76 -10.63 0.86
CA ALA A 20 -5.69 -9.99 0.13
C ALA A 20 -6.18 -8.78 -0.66
N ALA A 21 -5.35 -7.75 -0.72
CA ALA A 21 -5.58 -6.53 -1.46
C ALA A 21 -4.25 -5.99 -1.99
N PHE A 22 -4.32 -5.20 -3.05
CA PHE A 22 -3.17 -4.42 -3.52
C PHE A 22 -3.00 -3.16 -2.69
N ALA A 23 -1.76 -2.88 -2.28
CA ALA A 23 -1.36 -1.60 -1.71
C ALA A 23 -0.49 -0.85 -2.73
N ILE A 24 -0.88 0.37 -3.09
CA ILE A 24 -0.06 1.22 -3.97
C ILE A 24 0.99 1.92 -3.11
N ASN A 25 2.25 1.54 -3.32
CA ASN A 25 3.40 2.06 -2.60
C ASN A 25 4.41 2.71 -3.56
N ARG A 26 5.19 3.66 -3.05
CA ARG A 26 6.20 4.45 -3.78
C ARG A 26 5.63 5.14 -5.02
N ARG A 27 4.35 5.56 -4.97
CA ARG A 27 3.76 6.31 -6.07
C ARG A 27 4.54 7.62 -6.28
N VAL A 28 5.10 7.80 -7.48
CA VAL A 28 5.71 9.06 -7.88
C VAL A 28 4.59 10.08 -8.13
N SER A 29 4.63 11.22 -7.43
CA SER A 29 3.63 12.28 -7.63
C SER A 29 3.74 12.87 -9.03
N THR A 30 2.65 13.44 -9.55
CA THR A 30 2.62 14.23 -10.80
C THR A 30 2.93 13.48 -12.11
N THR A 31 3.20 12.17 -12.09
CA THR A 31 3.39 11.38 -13.31
C THR A 31 2.08 10.76 -13.80
N VAL A 32 1.98 10.55 -15.11
CA VAL A 32 0.86 9.83 -15.75
C VAL A 32 0.77 8.39 -15.21
N ILE A 33 1.91 7.69 -15.14
CA ILE A 33 2.00 6.32 -14.59
C ILE A 33 1.46 6.26 -13.15
N GLY A 34 1.83 7.23 -12.32
CA GLY A 34 1.32 7.29 -10.95
C GLY A 34 -0.20 7.47 -10.89
N ARG A 35 -0.80 8.20 -11.85
CA ARG A 35 -2.26 8.39 -11.96
C ARG A 35 -2.97 7.13 -12.46
N GLU A 36 -2.33 6.38 -13.35
CA GLU A 36 -2.87 5.18 -13.97
C GLU A 36 -2.70 3.91 -13.11
N ALA A 37 -1.80 3.93 -12.12
CA ALA A 37 -1.53 2.78 -11.26
C ALA A 37 -2.80 2.13 -10.66
N ARG A 38 -3.79 2.93 -10.27
CA ARG A 38 -5.07 2.43 -9.78
C ARG A 38 -5.93 1.83 -10.90
N GLY A 39 -5.94 2.46 -12.07
CA GLY A 39 -6.64 1.94 -13.25
C GLY A 39 -6.10 0.57 -13.69
N ALA A 40 -4.79 0.37 -13.63
CA ALA A 40 -4.15 -0.91 -13.94
C ALA A 40 -4.56 -2.06 -12.99
N LEU A 41 -5.11 -1.73 -11.81
CA LEU A 41 -5.60 -2.70 -10.84
C LEU A 41 -7.12 -2.92 -10.92
N ALA A 42 -7.85 -2.12 -11.70
CA ALA A 42 -9.31 -2.17 -11.76
C ALA A 42 -9.84 -3.53 -12.26
N ASP A 43 -9.10 -4.17 -13.18
CA ASP A 43 -9.47 -5.47 -13.76
C ASP A 43 -8.87 -6.67 -13.01
N GLN A 44 -8.15 -6.44 -11.91
CA GLN A 44 -7.57 -7.52 -11.12
C GLN A 44 -8.62 -8.11 -10.16
N PRO A 45 -8.56 -9.43 -9.87
CA PRO A 45 -9.56 -10.08 -9.02
C PRO A 45 -9.41 -9.76 -7.52
N LEU A 46 -8.31 -9.11 -7.12
CA LEU A 46 -8.11 -8.62 -5.76
C LEU A 46 -8.36 -7.11 -5.71
N PRO A 47 -9.03 -6.59 -4.67
CA PRO A 47 -9.28 -5.16 -4.54
C PRO A 47 -7.97 -4.39 -4.32
N ALA A 48 -7.95 -3.12 -4.71
CA ALA A 48 -6.89 -2.20 -4.34
C ALA A 48 -7.35 -1.29 -3.19
N LEU A 49 -6.49 -1.13 -2.17
CA LEU A 49 -6.71 -0.18 -1.08
C LEU A 49 -6.74 1.26 -1.63
N GLN A 50 -7.54 2.12 -1.00
CA GLN A 50 -7.69 3.52 -1.37
C GLN A 50 -6.52 4.36 -0.89
N ALA A 51 -5.98 4.07 0.29
CA ALA A 51 -4.78 4.70 0.79
C ALA A 51 -3.58 4.38 -0.13
N GLU A 52 -2.73 5.39 -0.32
CA GLU A 52 -1.53 5.28 -1.12
C GLU A 52 -0.36 5.87 -0.36
N VAL A 53 0.79 5.21 -0.48
CA VAL A 53 2.05 5.73 0.05
C VAL A 53 2.88 6.27 -1.10
N ARG A 54 3.18 7.57 -1.07
CA ARG A 54 3.93 8.23 -2.14
C ARG A 54 5.44 8.07 -1.94
N GLN A 55 6.20 8.26 -3.01
CA GLN A 55 7.65 8.33 -2.91
C GLN A 55 8.05 9.59 -2.14
N ARG A 56 8.76 9.41 -1.02
CA ARG A 56 9.18 10.49 -0.12
C ARG A 56 10.59 10.24 0.39
N ILE A 57 11.39 11.29 0.47
CA ILE A 57 12.78 11.24 0.94
C ILE A 57 12.86 10.75 2.39
N VAL A 58 11.92 11.17 3.24
CA VAL A 58 11.87 10.81 4.67
C VAL A 58 11.89 9.29 4.93
N PHE A 59 11.42 8.45 3.99
CA PHE A 59 11.51 7.00 4.15
C PHE A 59 12.96 6.48 4.04
N ALA A 60 13.80 7.10 3.21
CA ALA A 60 15.21 6.75 3.14
C ALA A 60 15.98 7.30 4.35
N GLU A 61 15.68 8.54 4.75
CA GLU A 61 16.27 9.16 5.95
C GLU A 61 15.92 8.39 7.22
N SER A 62 14.69 7.89 7.33
CA SER A 62 14.24 7.11 8.49
C SER A 62 15.00 5.80 8.61
N VAL A 63 15.21 5.09 7.50
CA VAL A 63 16.05 3.89 7.48
C VAL A 63 17.49 4.21 7.88
N ALA A 64 18.09 5.28 7.32
CA ALA A 64 19.46 5.67 7.65
C ALA A 64 19.64 6.06 9.13
N ALA A 65 18.62 6.66 9.73
CA ALA A 65 18.60 7.05 11.14
C ALA A 65 18.17 5.92 12.10
N GLY A 66 17.78 4.75 11.59
CA GLY A 66 17.24 3.66 12.42
C GLY A 66 15.92 4.01 13.12
N ARG A 67 15.09 4.85 12.50
CA ARG A 67 13.84 5.40 13.05
C ARG A 67 12.67 5.20 12.09
N LEU A 68 11.45 5.35 12.60
CA LEU A 68 10.24 5.42 11.77
C LEU A 68 10.11 6.81 11.13
N ALA A 69 9.49 6.88 9.95
CA ALA A 69 9.21 8.16 9.29
C ALA A 69 8.36 9.10 10.17
N ARG A 70 7.44 8.55 10.98
CA ARG A 70 6.62 9.32 11.93
C ARG A 70 7.40 9.79 13.17
N GLU A 71 8.50 9.14 13.52
CA GLU A 71 9.38 9.62 14.59
C GLU A 71 10.29 10.75 14.09
N LEU A 72 10.78 10.65 12.85
CA LEU A 72 11.59 11.72 12.23
C LEU A 72 10.76 12.95 11.87
N ALA A 73 9.56 12.74 11.32
CA ALA A 73 8.71 13.81 10.81
C ALA A 73 7.23 13.51 11.11
N PRO A 74 6.78 13.75 12.36
CA PRO A 74 5.45 13.34 12.84
C PRO A 74 4.30 13.98 12.06
N ASP A 75 4.45 15.24 11.65
CA ASP A 75 3.43 15.99 10.90
C ASP A 75 3.64 15.94 9.38
N SER A 76 4.53 15.06 8.91
CA SER A 76 4.78 14.91 7.48
C SER A 76 3.60 14.24 6.77
N ALA A 77 3.48 14.49 5.48
CA ALA A 77 2.52 13.75 4.68
C ALA A 77 2.87 12.25 4.57
N ALA A 78 4.12 11.83 4.82
CA ALA A 78 4.47 10.41 4.96
C ALA A 78 3.77 9.77 6.17
N ALA A 79 3.84 10.44 7.32
CA ALA A 79 3.21 9.98 8.55
C ALA A 79 1.69 9.89 8.38
N ARG A 80 1.06 10.86 7.71
CA ARG A 80 -0.38 10.84 7.39
C ARG A 80 -0.76 9.72 6.43
N GLU A 81 0.01 9.51 5.35
CA GLU A 81 -0.24 8.44 4.37
C GLU A 81 -0.17 7.05 5.01
N VAL A 82 0.86 6.80 5.83
CA VAL A 82 0.98 5.53 6.56
C VAL A 82 -0.17 5.37 7.56
N SER A 83 -0.56 6.44 8.27
CA SER A 83 -1.70 6.39 9.20
C SER A 83 -3.00 6.09 8.46
N SER A 84 -3.23 6.71 7.29
CA SER A 84 -4.39 6.42 6.44
C SER A 84 -4.43 4.97 5.97
N LEU A 85 -3.28 4.40 5.60
CA LEU A 85 -3.19 2.98 5.22
C LEU A 85 -3.50 2.06 6.40
N VAL A 86 -2.98 2.37 7.58
CA VAL A 86 -3.26 1.62 8.81
C VAL A 86 -4.75 1.68 9.16
N ASP A 87 -5.34 2.88 9.13
CA ASP A 87 -6.76 3.07 9.42
C ASP A 87 -7.66 2.29 8.45
N GLU A 88 -7.31 2.27 7.17
CA GLU A 88 -8.02 1.48 6.17
C GLU A 88 -7.88 -0.01 6.44
N LEU A 89 -6.68 -0.51 6.73
CA LEU A 89 -6.47 -1.93 7.04
C LEU A 89 -7.26 -2.38 8.27
N LEU A 90 -7.29 -1.56 9.32
CA LEU A 90 -8.04 -1.86 10.55
C LEU A 90 -9.55 -1.92 10.29
N ARG A 91 -10.09 -0.95 9.54
CA ARG A 91 -11.52 -0.94 9.14
C ARG A 91 -11.87 -2.02 8.13
N TRP A 92 -10.89 -2.47 7.35
CA TRP A 92 -11.09 -3.56 6.43
C TRP A 92 -11.26 -4.86 7.20
N SER A 93 -10.48 -5.08 8.27
CA SER A 93 -10.53 -6.30 9.07
C SER A 93 -11.83 -6.54 9.86
N SER A 94 -12.67 -5.51 10.03
CA SER A 94 -13.98 -5.56 10.71
C SER A 94 -15.15 -5.92 9.81
#